data_AF-A0A4Q3V2P9-F1
#
_entry.id   AF-A0A4Q3V2P9-F1
#
_cell.length_a   1.000
_cell.length_b   1.000
_cell.length_c   1.000
_cell.angle_alpha   90.00
_cell.angle_beta   90.00
_cell.angle_gamma   90.00
#
_symmetry.space_group_name_H-M   'P 1'
#
loop_
_entity.id
_entity.type
_entity.pdbx_description
1 polymer ?
#
loop_
_entity_poly.entity_id
_entity_poly.type
_entity_poly.pdbx_seq_one_letter_code
_entity_poly.pdbx_strand_id
1 'polypeptide(L)'
;MNDASPASHGYAKPLLFVISGPSGAGKGTALSHVQETFPQIARGVTYTTRDPRPNEVPGRDYNYISDEVFDEHLESGEIYEFAKTYGDYRYGSPRAFLDTNDDHLLVELEVKGMLRLRANSRRRVVSIFILPPSLQELRDRIVRRNDEKNVAARLQTALDQVEYAVAFDYVLMNRDIDTFRQALSDVINAEIIRYEGIVAANGLSSAGWQGTTPSPAL
;
A
#
# COMPACT_ATOMS: atom_id res chain seq x y z
N MET A 1 23.49 -23.65 26.46
CA MET A 1 23.56 -23.97 25.02
C MET A 1 22.17 -23.75 24.49
N ASN A 2 21.96 -22.63 23.79
CA ASN A 2 20.66 -22.21 23.29
C ASN A 2 20.20 -23.20 22.23
N ASP A 3 19.14 -23.93 22.55
CA ASP A 3 18.37 -24.67 21.57
C ASP A 3 17.62 -23.64 20.73
N ALA A 4 18.21 -23.32 19.58
CA ALA A 4 17.59 -22.49 18.57
C ALA A 4 16.37 -23.26 18.05
N SER A 5 15.21 -22.94 18.61
CA SER A 5 13.91 -23.35 18.11
C SER A 5 13.90 -23.23 16.59
N PRO A 6 13.52 -24.28 15.83
CA PRO A 6 13.64 -24.27 14.39
C PRO A 6 12.83 -23.09 13.86
N ALA A 7 13.50 -22.23 13.07
CA ALA A 7 12.86 -21.11 12.39
C ALA A 7 11.52 -21.61 11.81
N SER A 8 10.43 -20.99 12.27
CA SER A 8 9.08 -21.29 11.80
C SER A 8 9.13 -21.38 10.28
N HIS A 9 8.80 -22.53 9.71
CA HIS A 9 8.60 -22.68 8.27
C HIS A 9 7.40 -21.80 7.92
N GLY A 10 7.69 -20.52 7.64
CA GLY A 10 6.74 -19.43 7.74
C GLY A 10 5.69 -19.53 6.65
N TYR A 11 4.42 -19.66 7.05
CA TYR A 11 3.29 -19.42 6.16
C TYR A 11 3.49 -18.08 5.43
N ALA A 12 3.12 -18.02 4.15
CA ALA A 12 3.17 -16.74 3.43
C ALA A 12 2.29 -15.72 4.15
N LYS A 13 2.88 -14.59 4.55
CA LYS A 13 2.16 -13.50 5.22
C LYS A 13 1.18 -12.83 4.25
N PRO A 14 0.04 -12.32 4.74
CA PRO A 14 -0.91 -11.61 3.90
C PRO A 14 -0.23 -10.48 3.10
N LEU A 15 -0.63 -10.31 1.83
CA LEU A 15 -0.18 -9.25 0.94
C LEU A 15 -0.41 -7.83 1.51
N LEU A 16 0.49 -6.91 1.17
CA LEU A 16 0.37 -5.48 1.47
C LEU A 16 0.36 -4.68 0.17
N PHE A 17 -0.83 -4.24 -0.23
CA PHE A 17 -1.05 -3.41 -1.41
C PHE A 17 -0.78 -1.93 -1.09
N VAL A 18 0.04 -1.29 -1.92
CA VAL A 18 0.37 0.13 -1.78
C VAL A 18 -0.09 0.87 -3.02
N ILE A 19 -1.04 1.80 -2.86
CA ILE A 19 -1.43 2.74 -3.91
C ILE A 19 -0.62 4.02 -3.76
N SER A 20 0.06 4.42 -4.83
CA SER A 20 0.74 5.71 -4.93
C SER A 20 0.43 6.40 -6.26
N GLY A 21 0.93 7.61 -6.43
CA GLY A 21 0.68 8.44 -7.62
C GLY A 21 0.55 9.92 -7.26
N PRO A 22 0.61 10.83 -8.25
CA PRO A 22 0.51 12.24 -7.99
C PRO A 22 -0.85 12.68 -7.44
N SER A 23 -0.89 13.87 -6.85
CA SER A 23 -2.14 14.49 -6.39
C SER A 23 -3.11 14.60 -7.58
N GLY A 24 -4.34 14.10 -7.42
CA GLY A 24 -5.32 14.09 -8.51
C GLY A 24 -5.23 12.90 -9.47
N ALA A 25 -4.32 11.94 -9.28
CA ALA A 25 -4.23 10.75 -10.15
C ALA A 25 -5.44 9.79 -10.05
N GLY A 26 -6.25 9.88 -8.98
CA GLY A 26 -7.39 8.97 -8.75
C GLY A 26 -7.16 7.92 -7.66
N LYS A 27 -6.19 8.12 -6.78
CA LYS A 27 -5.90 7.23 -5.64
C LYS A 27 -7.14 6.93 -4.78
N GLY A 28 -7.87 7.97 -4.36
CA GLY A 28 -9.12 7.78 -3.60
C GLY A 28 -10.12 6.86 -4.30
N THR A 29 -10.28 7.03 -5.61
CA THR A 29 -11.16 6.17 -6.43
C THR A 29 -10.68 4.72 -6.47
N ALA A 30 -9.37 4.50 -6.58
CA ALA A 30 -8.78 3.17 -6.49
C ALA A 30 -9.04 2.53 -5.13
N LEU A 31 -8.85 3.28 -4.05
CA LEU A 31 -9.07 2.79 -2.69
C LEU A 31 -10.51 2.36 -2.45
N SER A 32 -11.47 3.21 -2.81
CA SER A 32 -12.89 2.89 -2.69
C SER A 32 -13.24 1.64 -3.50
N HIS A 33 -12.79 1.57 -4.75
CA HIS A 33 -13.03 0.41 -5.62
C HIS A 33 -12.52 -0.90 -4.98
N VAL A 34 -11.31 -0.88 -4.42
CA VAL A 34 -10.74 -2.08 -3.80
C VAL A 34 -11.51 -2.47 -2.54
N GLN A 35 -11.86 -1.51 -1.69
CA GLN A 35 -12.63 -1.77 -0.47
C GLN A 35 -14.05 -2.31 -0.79
N GLU A 36 -14.67 -1.84 -1.87
CA GLU A 36 -15.99 -2.30 -2.31
C GLU A 36 -15.94 -3.70 -2.96
N THR A 37 -14.87 -4.01 -3.68
CA THR A 37 -14.75 -5.24 -4.49
C THR A 37 -14.11 -6.40 -3.73
N PHE A 38 -13.19 -6.11 -2.81
CA PHE A 38 -12.36 -7.12 -2.13
C PHE A 38 -12.49 -7.00 -0.61
N PRO A 39 -13.58 -7.54 -0.02
CA PRO A 39 -13.84 -7.44 1.43
C PRO A 39 -12.78 -8.11 2.31
N GLN A 40 -11.97 -9.00 1.75
CA GLN A 40 -10.81 -9.63 2.41
C GLN A 40 -9.57 -8.72 2.50
N ILE A 41 -9.61 -7.52 1.92
CA ILE A 41 -8.51 -6.54 1.98
C ILE A 41 -8.91 -5.41 2.91
N ALA A 42 -8.31 -5.34 4.09
CA ALA A 42 -8.54 -4.26 5.04
C ALA A 42 -7.81 -2.97 4.64
N ARG A 43 -8.46 -1.82 4.89
CA ARG A 43 -7.83 -0.51 4.74
C ARG A 43 -6.80 -0.30 5.85
N GLY A 44 -5.54 -0.09 5.49
CA GLY A 44 -4.52 0.34 6.45
C GLY A 44 -4.64 1.84 6.72
N VAL A 45 -4.99 2.20 7.96
CA VAL A 45 -5.19 3.59 8.40
C VAL A 45 -3.86 4.17 8.90
N THR A 46 -3.39 5.24 8.24
CA THR A 46 -2.15 5.96 8.59
C THR A 46 -2.44 7.16 9.50
N TYR A 47 -1.41 7.71 10.15
CA TYR A 47 -1.54 8.90 11.00
C TYR A 47 -1.33 10.18 10.22
N THR A 48 -1.97 11.27 10.64
CA THR A 48 -1.63 12.62 10.20
C THR A 48 -1.88 13.69 11.26
N THR A 49 -1.11 14.77 11.21
CA THR A 49 -1.26 15.94 12.11
C THR A 49 -2.09 17.07 11.53
N ARG A 50 -2.58 16.95 10.29
CA ARG A 50 -3.56 17.91 9.77
C ARG A 50 -4.94 17.62 10.32
N ASP A 51 -5.83 18.61 10.22
CA ASP A 51 -7.25 18.40 10.47
C ASP A 51 -7.91 17.56 9.36
N PRO A 52 -8.97 16.78 9.69
CA PRO A 52 -9.78 16.07 8.71
C PRO A 52 -10.46 17.04 7.74
N ARG A 53 -10.55 16.66 6.46
CA ARG A 53 -11.37 17.40 5.49
C ARG A 53 -12.86 17.07 5.69
N PRO A 54 -13.79 17.92 5.20
CA PRO A 54 -15.24 17.72 5.41
C PRO A 54 -15.79 16.34 4.98
N ASN A 55 -15.13 15.67 4.03
CA ASN A 55 -15.55 14.37 3.50
C ASN A 55 -14.74 13.18 4.02
N GLU A 56 -13.82 13.41 4.95
CA GLU A 56 -12.97 12.37 5.54
C GLU A 56 -13.47 11.99 6.93
N VAL A 57 -13.30 10.72 7.29
CA VAL A 57 -13.78 10.12 8.53
C VAL A 57 -12.57 9.66 9.36
N PRO A 58 -12.42 10.18 10.60
CA PRO A 58 -11.39 9.72 11.53
C PRO A 58 -11.45 8.20 11.77
N GLY A 59 -10.28 7.55 11.82
CA GLY A 59 -10.18 6.10 11.99
C GLY A 59 -10.54 5.27 10.75
N ARG A 60 -10.95 5.91 9.66
CA ARG A 60 -11.17 5.29 8.34
C ARG A 60 -10.19 5.80 7.30
N ASP A 61 -10.10 7.13 7.17
CA ASP A 61 -9.24 7.77 6.19
C ASP A 61 -7.83 7.97 6.76
N TYR A 62 -7.75 8.54 7.96
CA TYR A 62 -6.52 8.69 8.75
C TYR A 62 -6.85 8.64 10.25
N ASN A 63 -5.83 8.35 11.06
CA ASN A 63 -5.79 8.68 12.47
C ASN A 63 -5.30 10.12 12.60
N TYR A 64 -6.23 11.05 12.84
CA TYR A 64 -5.93 12.46 13.03
C TYR A 64 -5.49 12.68 14.47
N ILE A 65 -4.23 13.05 14.67
CA ILE A 65 -3.59 13.18 15.99
C ILE A 65 -2.85 14.52 16.09
N SER A 66 -2.62 15.01 17.32
CA SER A 66 -1.82 16.21 17.50
C SER A 66 -0.35 15.95 17.21
N ASP A 67 0.44 17.02 17.07
CA ASP A 67 1.88 16.90 16.90
C ASP A 67 2.54 16.21 18.10
N GLU A 68 2.10 16.50 19.33
CA GLU A 68 2.61 15.86 20.56
C GLU A 68 2.37 14.35 20.55
N VAL A 69 1.15 13.91 20.20
CA VAL A 69 0.81 12.48 20.11
C VAL A 69 1.58 11.81 18.97
N PHE A 70 1.83 12.52 17.87
CA PHE A 70 2.68 12.00 16.78
C PHE A 70 4.11 11.76 17.25
N ASP A 71 4.66 12.67 18.06
CA ASP A 71 6.00 12.51 18.65
C ASP A 71 6.05 11.34 19.63
N GLU A 72 5.04 11.16 20.48
CA GLU A 72 4.93 9.98 21.37
C GLU A 72 4.92 8.66 20.57
N HIS A 73 4.20 8.61 19.45
CA HIS A 73 4.20 7.43 18.57
C HIS A 73 5.53 7.20 17.84
N LEU A 74 6.28 8.26 17.53
CA LEU A 74 7.64 8.13 16.99
C LEU A 74 8.60 7.59 18.05
N GLU A 75 8.56 8.13 19.27
CA GLU A 75 9.43 7.73 20.39
C GLU A 75 9.17 6.28 20.82
N SER A 76 7.91 5.85 20.85
CA SER A 76 7.53 4.47 21.15
C SER A 76 7.77 3.50 19.98
N GLY A 77 8.07 4.02 18.78
CA GLY A 77 8.28 3.23 17.56
C GLY A 77 7.00 2.70 16.92
N GLU A 78 5.82 3.18 17.35
CA GLU A 78 4.53 2.88 16.74
C GLU A 78 4.43 3.42 15.32
N ILE A 79 5.00 4.62 15.06
CA ILE A 79 5.22 5.14 13.71
C ILE A 79 6.66 4.81 13.31
N TYR A 80 6.84 4.01 12.25
CA TYR A 80 8.18 3.60 11.81
C TYR A 80 8.80 4.53 10.76
N GLU A 81 7.96 5.28 10.05
CA GLU A 81 8.39 6.27 9.07
C GLU A 81 7.36 7.38 8.94
N PHE A 82 7.81 8.57 8.55
CA PHE A 82 6.94 9.68 8.23
C PHE A 82 7.48 10.55 7.11
N ALA A 83 6.57 11.34 6.53
CA ALA A 83 6.86 12.43 5.61
C ALA A 83 6.18 13.72 6.09
N LYS A 84 6.79 14.86 5.74
CA LYS A 84 6.18 16.19 5.90
C LYS A 84 5.67 16.67 4.55
N THR A 85 4.49 17.27 4.56
CA THR A 85 3.89 17.90 3.38
C THR A 85 3.91 19.43 3.49
N TYR A 86 3.36 20.13 2.50
CA TYR A 86 3.20 21.58 2.55
C TYR A 86 2.37 22.01 3.78
N GLY A 87 2.90 22.93 4.57
CA GLY A 87 2.29 23.39 5.83
C GLY A 87 2.77 22.65 7.08
N ASP A 88 3.89 21.92 7.00
CA ASP A 88 4.53 21.17 8.10
C ASP A 88 3.71 19.99 8.67
N TYR A 89 2.55 19.68 8.09
CA TYR A 89 1.77 18.50 8.45
C TYR A 89 2.54 17.21 8.21
N ARG A 90 2.49 16.32 9.20
CA ARG A 90 3.15 15.02 9.19
C ARG A 90 2.17 13.93 8.80
N TYR A 91 2.69 12.93 8.08
CA TYR A 91 1.97 11.71 7.73
C TYR A 91 2.85 10.53 8.09
N GLY A 92 2.33 9.62 8.91
CA GLY A 92 3.10 8.54 9.51
C GLY A 92 2.48 7.17 9.27
N SER A 93 3.31 6.19 8.99
CA SER A 93 2.87 4.81 8.79
C SER A 93 3.03 3.98 10.08
N PRO A 94 1.97 3.29 10.55
CA PRO A 94 2.06 2.33 11.64
C PRO A 94 3.08 1.23 11.37
N ARG A 95 3.92 0.90 12.37
CA ARG A 95 4.89 -0.20 12.33
C ARG A 95 4.21 -1.56 12.13
N ALA A 96 2.98 -1.71 12.60
CA ALA A 96 2.19 -2.93 12.45
C ALA A 96 2.04 -3.37 10.98
N PHE A 97 2.06 -2.43 10.03
CA PHE A 97 1.99 -2.74 8.60
C PHE A 97 3.15 -3.61 8.11
N LEU A 98 4.29 -3.60 8.79
CA LEU A 98 5.49 -4.31 8.35
C LEU A 98 5.37 -5.83 8.54
N ASP A 99 4.58 -6.30 9.50
CA ASP A 99 4.67 -7.71 9.92
C ASP A 99 3.39 -8.36 10.47
N THR A 100 2.24 -7.66 10.50
CA THR A 100 1.00 -8.29 10.96
C THR A 100 0.60 -9.50 10.10
N ASN A 101 -0.01 -10.51 10.75
CA ASN A 101 -0.52 -11.73 10.16
C ASN A 101 -2.05 -11.72 9.95
N ASP A 102 -2.72 -10.58 10.22
CA ASP A 102 -4.19 -10.49 10.21
C ASP A 102 -4.74 -10.60 8.77
N ASP A 103 -4.95 -9.46 8.11
CA ASP A 103 -5.57 -9.40 6.78
C ASP A 103 -4.60 -8.89 5.72
N HIS A 104 -4.97 -9.11 4.45
CA HIS A 104 -4.42 -8.32 3.35
C HIS A 104 -4.66 -6.84 3.62
N LEU A 105 -3.66 -5.99 3.39
CA LEU A 105 -3.77 -4.57 3.69
C LEU A 105 -3.71 -3.73 2.42
N LEU A 106 -4.48 -2.65 2.38
CA LEU A 106 -4.43 -1.62 1.35
C LEU A 106 -4.07 -0.27 1.96
N VAL A 107 -2.90 0.25 1.64
CA VAL A 107 -2.40 1.54 2.14
C VAL A 107 -2.21 2.53 1.00
N GLU A 108 -2.43 3.81 1.28
CA GLU A 108 -2.02 4.90 0.38
C GLU A 108 -0.76 5.54 0.94
N LEU A 109 0.33 5.54 0.16
CA LEU A 109 1.59 6.14 0.56
C LEU A 109 2.18 6.97 -0.57
N GLU A 110 2.98 7.97 -0.22
CA GLU A 110 3.87 8.62 -1.17
C GLU A 110 5.01 7.69 -1.59
N VAL A 111 5.67 8.02 -2.70
CA VAL A 111 6.78 7.23 -3.28
C VAL A 111 7.83 6.86 -2.25
N LYS A 112 8.32 7.82 -1.46
CA LYS A 112 9.36 7.59 -0.45
C LYS A 112 8.87 6.65 0.66
N GLY A 113 7.62 6.82 1.09
CA GLY A 113 6.98 5.93 2.07
C GLY A 113 6.85 4.50 1.54
N MET A 114 6.43 4.33 0.28
CA MET A 114 6.38 3.03 -0.39
C MET A 114 7.77 2.35 -0.40
N LEU A 115 8.82 3.07 -0.80
CA LEU A 115 10.18 2.51 -0.87
C LEU A 115 10.68 2.07 0.51
N ARG A 116 10.41 2.85 1.56
CA ARG A 116 10.74 2.50 2.95
C ARG A 116 9.95 1.29 3.42
N LEU A 117 8.64 1.26 3.17
CA LEU A 117 7.77 0.14 3.51
C LEU A 117 8.30 -1.15 2.86
N ARG A 118 8.58 -1.11 1.55
CA ARG A 118 9.12 -2.26 0.82
C ARG A 118 10.45 -2.75 1.39
N ALA A 119 11.34 -1.85 1.77
CA ALA A 119 12.65 -2.23 2.32
C ALA A 119 12.57 -2.86 3.71
N ASN A 120 11.52 -2.57 4.50
CA ASN A 120 11.40 -3.00 5.89
C ASN A 120 10.31 -4.06 6.12
N SER A 121 9.42 -4.28 5.16
CA SER A 121 8.29 -5.20 5.31
C SER A 121 8.75 -6.66 5.21
N ARG A 122 8.23 -7.49 6.11
CA ARG A 122 8.32 -8.96 6.01
C ARG A 122 7.22 -9.55 5.14
N ARG A 123 6.25 -8.72 4.72
CA ARG A 123 5.14 -9.08 3.83
C ARG A 123 5.55 -8.85 2.39
N ARG A 124 4.89 -9.55 1.46
CA ARG A 124 4.99 -9.19 0.05
C ARG A 124 4.27 -7.85 -0.17
N VAL A 125 5.03 -6.84 -0.53
CA VAL A 125 4.51 -5.54 -0.94
C VAL A 125 4.16 -5.58 -2.42
N VAL A 126 2.91 -5.27 -2.75
CA VAL A 126 2.42 -5.11 -4.12
C VAL A 126 2.18 -3.62 -4.33
N SER A 127 3.08 -2.97 -5.06
CA SER A 127 3.04 -1.52 -5.26
C SER A 127 2.41 -1.17 -6.61
N ILE A 128 1.44 -0.26 -6.58
CA ILE A 128 0.67 0.18 -7.74
C ILE A 128 0.75 1.71 -7.82
N PHE A 129 1.35 2.21 -8.89
CA PHE A 129 1.41 3.63 -9.18
C PHE A 129 0.29 4.02 -10.14
N ILE A 130 -0.52 5.01 -9.77
CA ILE A 130 -1.59 5.51 -10.62
C ILE A 130 -1.10 6.76 -11.35
N LEU A 131 -1.19 6.74 -12.67
CA LEU A 131 -0.93 7.87 -13.54
C LEU A 131 -2.23 8.56 -13.97
N PRO A 132 -2.26 9.90 -14.02
CA PRO A 132 -3.31 10.61 -14.73
C PRO A 132 -3.20 10.35 -16.25
N PRO A 133 -4.25 10.64 -17.04
CA PRO A 133 -4.25 10.39 -18.48
C PRO A 133 -3.26 11.31 -19.22
N SER A 134 -3.05 12.53 -18.70
CA SER A 134 -2.11 13.51 -19.22
C SER A 134 -1.61 14.48 -18.14
N LEU A 135 -0.48 15.15 -18.41
CA LEU A 135 0.00 16.28 -17.59
C LEU A 135 -0.99 17.44 -17.58
N GLN A 136 -1.72 17.65 -18.69
CA GLN A 136 -2.72 18.70 -18.78
C GLN A 136 -3.86 18.45 -17.79
N GLU A 137 -4.41 17.23 -17.75
CA GLU A 137 -5.48 16.91 -16.79
C GLU A 137 -4.97 16.90 -15.36
N LEU A 138 -3.72 16.51 -15.12
CA LEU A 138 -3.10 16.63 -13.80
C LEU A 138 -3.10 18.09 -13.34
N ARG A 139 -2.65 19.00 -14.22
CA ARG A 139 -2.69 20.45 -13.98
C ARG A 139 -4.11 20.93 -13.73
N ASP A 140 -5.06 20.56 -14.58
CA ASP A 140 -6.47 20.98 -14.47
C ASP A 140 -7.09 20.51 -13.15
N ARG A 141 -6.80 19.27 -12.72
CA ARG A 141 -7.24 18.71 -11.43
C ARG A 141 -6.59 19.42 -10.23
N ILE A 142 -5.31 19.80 -10.33
CA ILE A 142 -4.62 20.58 -9.29
C ILE A 142 -5.26 21.97 -9.16
N VAL A 143 -5.54 22.63 -10.29
CA VAL A 143 -6.14 23.98 -10.34
C VAL A 143 -7.57 23.96 -9.80
N ARG A 144 -8.40 22.99 -10.21
CA ARG A 144 -9.81 22.88 -9.80
C ARG A 144 -10.02 22.67 -8.29
N ARG A 145 -9.00 22.24 -7.55
CA ARG A 145 -9.09 22.03 -6.09
C ARG A 145 -8.98 23.32 -5.25
N ASN A 146 -8.90 24.52 -5.85
CA ASN A 146 -8.93 25.86 -5.24
C ASN A 146 -8.29 26.00 -3.83
N ASP A 147 -7.05 26.48 -3.76
CA ASP A 147 -6.71 27.69 -2.98
C ASP A 147 -5.31 28.19 -3.41
N GLU A 148 -5.18 29.50 -3.61
CA GLU A 148 -4.08 30.14 -4.32
C GLU A 148 -2.79 30.17 -3.49
N LYS A 149 -1.85 29.27 -3.81
CA LYS A 149 -0.39 29.44 -3.84
C LYS A 149 0.22 28.10 -4.30
N ASN A 150 1.26 28.15 -5.13
CA ASN A 150 2.13 27.01 -5.45
C ASN A 150 1.63 25.91 -6.44
N VAL A 151 0.78 26.24 -7.42
CA VAL A 151 0.44 25.32 -8.54
C VAL A 151 1.71 24.79 -9.23
N ALA A 152 2.69 25.66 -9.47
CA ALA A 152 3.96 25.29 -10.09
C ALA A 152 4.75 24.26 -9.24
N ALA A 153 4.90 24.49 -7.93
CA ALA A 153 5.60 23.54 -7.06
C ALA A 153 4.87 22.21 -6.93
N ARG A 154 3.53 22.21 -6.93
CA ARG A 154 2.73 20.97 -6.93
C ARG A 154 2.86 20.20 -8.23
N LEU A 155 2.89 20.90 -9.37
CA LEU A 155 3.13 20.27 -10.66
C LEU A 155 4.55 19.70 -10.74
N GLN A 156 5.56 20.44 -10.26
CA GLN A 156 6.93 19.94 -10.17
C GLN A 156 7.01 18.69 -9.28
N THR A 157 6.45 18.75 -8.07
CA THR A 157 6.38 17.58 -7.17
C THR A 157 5.71 16.38 -7.84
N ALA A 158 4.65 16.63 -8.62
CA ALA A 158 3.96 15.57 -9.32
C ALA A 158 4.80 14.97 -10.46
N LEU A 159 5.58 15.79 -11.19
CA LEU A 159 6.54 15.32 -12.19
C LEU A 159 7.66 14.51 -11.53
N ASP A 160 8.23 15.01 -10.45
CA ASP A 160 9.26 14.30 -9.67
C ASP A 160 8.74 12.93 -9.22
N GLN A 161 7.48 12.84 -8.77
CA GLN A 161 6.86 11.57 -8.39
C GLN A 161 6.69 10.60 -9.57
N VAL A 162 6.41 11.10 -10.78
CA VAL A 162 6.25 10.27 -11.98
C VAL A 162 7.57 9.61 -12.38
N GLU A 163 8.72 10.25 -12.14
CA GLU A 163 10.04 9.64 -12.41
C GLU A 163 10.26 8.35 -11.62
N TYR A 164 9.65 8.23 -10.43
CA TYR A 164 9.72 7.01 -9.62
C TYR A 164 8.70 5.94 -10.00
N ALA A 165 7.81 6.17 -10.97
CA ALA A 165 6.82 5.18 -11.36
C ALA A 165 7.46 3.84 -11.78
N VAL A 166 8.66 3.89 -12.36
CA VAL A 166 9.45 2.71 -12.76
C VAL A 166 9.87 1.81 -11.58
N ALA A 167 9.83 2.31 -10.35
CA ALA A 167 10.13 1.54 -9.15
C ALA A 167 8.94 0.71 -8.67
N PHE A 168 7.74 0.90 -9.21
CA PHE A 168 6.54 0.19 -8.79
C PHE A 168 6.37 -1.13 -9.55
N ASP A 169 5.70 -2.09 -8.93
CA ASP A 169 5.41 -3.40 -9.56
C ASP A 169 4.43 -3.22 -10.73
N TYR A 170 3.48 -2.29 -10.57
CA TYR A 170 2.47 -1.96 -11.56
C TYR A 170 2.31 -0.45 -11.73
N VAL A 171 2.07 -0.01 -12.97
CA VAL A 171 1.73 1.38 -13.30
C VAL A 171 0.42 1.39 -14.08
N LEU A 172 -0.64 1.94 -13.49
CA LEU A 172 -1.98 1.98 -14.08
C LEU A 172 -2.35 3.40 -14.49
N MET A 173 -2.82 3.57 -15.73
CA MET A 173 -3.33 4.86 -16.21
C MET A 173 -4.81 5.00 -15.92
N ASN A 174 -5.20 6.06 -15.21
CA ASN A 174 -6.58 6.39 -14.93
C ASN A 174 -7.16 7.29 -16.05
N ARG A 175 -7.39 6.72 -17.24
CA ARG A 175 -7.95 7.41 -18.42
C ARG A 175 -9.47 7.39 -18.41
N ASP A 176 -10.01 6.20 -18.27
CA ASP A 176 -11.43 5.91 -18.16
C ASP A 176 -11.65 5.10 -16.88
N ILE A 177 -12.74 5.39 -16.18
CA ILE A 177 -12.94 4.87 -14.83
C ILE A 177 -13.18 3.36 -14.82
N ASP A 178 -13.92 2.84 -15.79
CA ASP A 178 -14.30 1.42 -15.82
C ASP A 178 -13.12 0.56 -16.22
N THR A 179 -12.37 0.98 -17.25
CA THR A 179 -11.13 0.30 -17.66
C THR A 179 -10.05 0.37 -16.57
N PHE A 180 -9.93 1.50 -15.86
CA PHE A 180 -9.01 1.65 -14.72
C PHE A 180 -9.37 0.69 -13.57
N ARG A 181 -10.65 0.62 -13.21
CA ARG A 181 -11.17 -0.29 -12.18
C ARG A 181 -10.95 -1.75 -12.54
N GLN A 182 -11.19 -2.12 -13.79
CA GLN A 182 -10.94 -3.47 -14.28
C GLN A 182 -9.46 -3.82 -14.17
N ALA A 183 -8.56 -2.96 -14.66
CA ALA A 183 -7.12 -3.20 -14.59
C ALA A 183 -6.63 -3.33 -13.13
N LEU A 184 -7.19 -2.53 -12.22
CA LEU A 184 -6.88 -2.64 -10.79
C LEU A 184 -7.34 -3.96 -10.20
N SER A 185 -8.56 -4.41 -10.53
CA SER A 185 -9.08 -5.72 -10.14
C SER A 185 -8.21 -6.86 -10.67
N ASP A 186 -7.75 -6.78 -11.92
CA ASP A 186 -6.92 -7.80 -12.55
C ASP A 186 -5.59 -7.98 -11.80
N VAL A 187 -4.92 -6.87 -11.46
CA VAL A 187 -3.68 -6.88 -10.67
C VAL A 187 -3.90 -7.52 -9.30
N ILE A 188 -4.97 -7.13 -8.60
CA ILE A 188 -5.26 -7.63 -7.25
C ILE A 188 -5.57 -9.13 -7.29
N ASN A 189 -6.42 -9.56 -8.22
CA ASN A 189 -6.75 -10.97 -8.40
C ASN A 189 -5.50 -11.81 -8.71
N ALA A 190 -4.64 -11.34 -9.61
CA ALA A 190 -3.42 -12.05 -9.97
C ALA A 190 -2.51 -12.26 -8.74
N GLU A 191 -2.35 -11.24 -7.89
CA GLU A 191 -1.54 -11.34 -6.68
C GLU A 191 -2.19 -12.22 -5.60
N ILE A 192 -3.51 -12.18 -5.45
CA ILE A 192 -4.25 -13.07 -4.54
C ILE A 192 -4.10 -14.54 -4.99
N ILE A 193 -4.31 -14.84 -6.27
CA ILE A 193 -4.14 -16.19 -6.83
C ILE A 193 -2.72 -16.70 -6.59
N ARG A 194 -1.71 -15.85 -6.83
CA ARG A 194 -0.32 -16.17 -6.54
C ARG A 194 -0.12 -16.46 -5.04
N TYR A 195 -0.67 -15.63 -4.15
CA TYR A 195 -0.57 -15.79 -2.71
C TYR A 195 -1.17 -17.12 -2.24
N GLU A 196 -2.39 -17.44 -2.65
CA GLU A 196 -3.08 -18.68 -2.33
C GLU A 196 -2.28 -19.90 -2.79
N GLY A 197 -1.72 -19.85 -4.00
CA GLY A 197 -0.84 -20.91 -4.51
C GLY A 197 0.41 -21.12 -3.66
N ILE A 198 1.04 -20.05 -3.17
CA ILE A 198 2.21 -20.14 -2.27
C ILE A 198 1.80 -20.73 -0.91
N VAL A 199 0.67 -20.27 -0.34
CA VAL A 199 0.15 -20.83 0.93
C VAL A 199 -0.11 -22.32 0.79
N ALA A 200 -0.77 -22.75 -0.29
CA ALA A 200 -1.04 -24.15 -0.56
C ALA A 200 0.24 -24.98 -0.73
N ALA A 201 1.23 -24.48 -1.47
CA ALA A 201 2.52 -25.16 -1.65
C ALA A 201 3.29 -25.32 -0.33
N ASN A 202 3.27 -24.31 0.54
CA ASN A 202 3.87 -24.37 1.87
C ASN A 202 3.15 -25.39 2.76
N GLY A 203 1.81 -25.47 2.68
CA GLY A 203 1.02 -26.46 3.39
C GLY A 203 1.31 -27.91 2.96
N LEU A 204 1.47 -28.16 1.66
CA LEU A 204 1.86 -29.47 1.15
C LEU A 204 3.28 -29.87 1.58
N SER A 205 4.20 -28.90 1.61
CA SER A 205 5.58 -29.14 2.02
C SER A 205 5.70 -29.45 3.51
N SER A 206 4.89 -28.79 4.37
CA SER A 206 4.87 -29.04 5.80
C SER A 206 4.13 -30.31 6.21
N ALA A 207 3.17 -30.78 5.40
CA ALA A 207 2.43 -32.03 5.63
C ALA A 207 3.29 -33.29 5.49
N GLY A 208 4.49 -33.19 4.89
CA GLY A 208 5.44 -34.30 4.74
C GLY A 208 4.95 -35.39 3.79
N TRP A 209 5.53 -35.46 2.59
CA TRP A 209 5.28 -36.58 1.68
C TRP A 209 5.84 -37.88 2.27
N GLN A 210 4.97 -38.74 2.82
CA GLN A 210 5.31 -40.11 3.20
C GLN A 210 5.27 -40.98 1.94
N GLY A 211 6.37 -40.95 1.17
CA GLY A 211 6.48 -41.71 -0.06
C GLY A 211 6.12 -43.18 0.10
N THR A 212 5.12 -43.64 -0.63
CA THR A 212 5.14 -45.00 -1.17
C THR A 212 5.44 -44.87 -2.65
N THR A 213 6.71 -45.07 -3.01
CA THR A 213 7.05 -45.46 -4.38
C THR A 213 6.28 -46.74 -4.68
N PRO A 214 5.43 -46.81 -5.71
CA PRO A 214 4.91 -48.09 -6.16
C PRO A 214 6.11 -48.92 -6.58
N SER A 215 6.30 -50.08 -5.95
CA SER A 215 7.25 -51.08 -6.41
C SER A 215 6.94 -51.37 -7.89
N PRO A 216 7.94 -51.38 -8.79
CA PRO A 216 7.70 -51.91 -10.12
C PRO A 216 7.32 -53.38 -9.90
N ALA A 217 6.09 -53.75 -10.24
CA ALA A 217 5.73 -55.15 -10.34
C ALA A 217 6.61 -55.76 -11.44
N LEU A 218 7.31 -56.84 -11.08
CA LEU A 218 8.15 -57.66 -11.94
C LEU A 218 7.37 -58.22 -13.14
#